data_AF-C3YJ09-F1
#
_entry.id   AF-C3YJ09-F1
#
_cell.length_a   1.000
_cell.length_b   1.000
_cell.length_c   1.000
_cell.angle_alpha   90.00
_cell.angle_beta   90.00
_cell.angle_gamma   90.00
#
_symmetry.space_group_name_H-M   'P 1'
#
loop_
_entity.id
_entity.type
_entity.pdbx_description
1 polymer ?
#
loop_
_entity_poly.entity_id
_entity_poly.type
_entity_poly.pdbx_seq_one_letter_code
_entity_poly.pdbx_strand_id
1 'polypeptide(L)'
;MWQIAVSLLLAWCIQQGLPQQLECRQLDHCSCLMNDGSGKIELHSLAHPDNPYRIDHNNFTYMYSPCTAMRNATGECKDAASVCQQFDEGGIGYNYGTADSASFYFDPNTKQVKISYSYFESNMTRNSNVDLICDPGQRERALLGYQGSDPFLMNFKLTSVCACPGGCMAPAVTCTMKDSCTCDMSDGTGAINLHPLDNPWAPLRSSHLGPELGRNFTYYYNPCSGITFANTPCSNVSSCQVDAEATPQIFYPLGHVAPASEVVTDMEGNMVLKYTGGDDGRQFDVILICDADQHVPEFTALGEVTRHYYKMTLKSRCACPGLCKDDPVARKARYLKWKSSHPG
;
A
#
# COMPACT_ATOMS: atom_id res chain seq x y z
N MET A 1 15.74 60.85 54.30
CA MET A 1 16.05 60.40 52.92
C MET A 1 16.95 59.18 52.97
N TRP A 2 16.45 58.00 53.31
CA TRP A 2 17.11 56.68 53.14
C TRP A 2 16.25 55.64 53.86
N GLN A 3 15.26 55.09 53.18
CA GLN A 3 14.49 53.87 53.51
C GLN A 3 13.38 53.78 52.46
N ILE A 4 13.03 52.57 52.03
CA ILE A 4 12.07 52.24 50.96
C ILE A 4 12.70 52.17 49.54
N ALA A 5 13.55 51.17 49.29
CA ALA A 5 13.93 50.79 47.91
C ALA A 5 14.43 49.34 47.74
N VAL A 6 14.04 48.38 48.59
CA VAL A 6 14.64 47.01 48.54
C VAL A 6 13.63 45.85 48.45
N SER A 7 12.31 46.07 48.53
CA SER A 7 11.36 44.95 48.71
C SER A 7 10.53 44.54 47.48
N LEU A 8 10.90 44.92 46.25
CA LEU A 8 10.10 44.62 45.04
C LEU A 8 10.85 43.90 43.89
N LEU A 9 12.02 43.30 44.16
CA LEU A 9 12.82 42.59 43.14
C LEU A 9 12.96 41.07 43.35
N LEU A 10 12.19 40.45 44.25
CA LEU A 10 12.25 39.00 44.53
C LEU A 10 10.96 38.21 44.21
N ALA A 11 10.02 38.81 43.48
CA ALA A 11 8.77 38.15 43.04
C ALA A 11 8.75 37.81 41.53
N TRP A 12 9.93 37.76 40.89
CA TRP A 12 10.11 37.33 39.51
C TRP A 12 11.15 36.21 39.50
N CYS A 13 10.93 35.18 38.68
CA CYS A 13 11.81 34.02 38.44
C CYS A 13 11.58 32.72 39.23
N ILE A 14 10.34 32.35 39.56
CA ILE A 14 10.00 30.92 39.76
C ILE A 14 8.67 30.60 39.04
N GLN A 15 8.61 30.84 37.74
CA GLN A 15 7.84 29.94 36.86
C GLN A 15 8.80 28.81 36.50
N GLN A 16 9.08 27.93 37.47
CA GLN A 16 9.63 26.62 37.14
C GLN A 16 8.54 25.92 36.33
N GLY A 17 8.73 25.90 35.01
CA GLY A 17 7.89 25.12 34.11
C GLY A 17 7.85 23.70 34.66
N LEU A 18 6.67 23.26 35.08
CA LEU A 18 6.44 21.86 35.40
C LEU A 18 6.95 21.06 34.19
N PRO A 19 7.78 20.02 34.39
CA PRO A 19 8.23 19.19 33.29
C PRO A 19 6.98 18.69 32.57
N GLN A 20 6.75 19.18 31.35
CA GLN A 20 5.63 18.71 30.54
C GLN A 20 5.87 17.23 30.33
N GLN A 21 4.96 16.41 30.86
CA GLN A 21 5.00 14.97 30.68
C GLN A 21 4.93 14.70 29.17
N LEU A 22 5.92 13.96 28.65
CA LEU A 22 5.95 13.60 27.24
C LEU A 22 4.75 12.71 26.93
N GLU A 23 3.92 13.11 25.97
CA GLU A 23 2.69 12.42 25.58
C GLU A 23 2.62 12.32 24.06
N CYS A 24 2.09 11.19 23.56
CA CYS A 24 1.67 11.08 22.16
C CYS A 24 0.16 11.22 22.09
N ARG A 25 -0.32 12.39 21.63
CA ARG A 25 -1.75 12.64 21.46
C ARG A 25 -2.23 11.93 20.20
N GLN A 26 -3.02 10.88 20.38
CA GLN A 26 -3.63 10.14 19.27
C GLN A 26 -4.41 11.07 18.33
N LEU A 27 -4.20 10.92 17.02
CA LEU A 27 -4.91 11.65 15.97
C LEU A 27 -5.96 10.77 15.29
N ASP A 28 -5.61 9.51 15.04
CA ASP A 28 -6.47 8.46 14.47
C ASP A 28 -6.01 7.07 14.96
N HIS A 29 -6.50 5.98 14.36
CA HIS A 29 -6.12 4.61 14.74
C HIS A 29 -4.68 4.21 14.34
N CYS A 30 -3.96 5.09 13.64
CA CYS A 30 -2.66 4.82 13.03
C CYS A 30 -1.57 5.80 13.41
N SER A 31 -1.94 6.89 14.06
CA SER A 31 -1.03 7.99 14.22
C SER A 31 -1.28 8.78 15.49
N CYS A 32 -0.19 9.36 15.98
CA CYS A 32 -0.22 10.22 17.14
C CYS A 32 0.79 11.36 16.99
N LEU A 33 0.47 12.51 17.60
CA LEU A 33 1.28 13.71 17.59
C LEU A 33 1.99 13.86 18.94
N MET A 34 3.31 13.95 18.92
CA MET A 34 4.10 14.18 20.12
C MET A 34 3.89 15.61 20.63
N ASN A 35 3.62 15.76 21.93
CA ASN A 35 3.36 17.06 22.55
C ASN A 35 4.62 17.94 22.72
N ASP A 36 5.81 17.35 22.64
CA ASP A 36 7.11 18.04 22.68
C ASP A 36 7.49 18.73 21.35
N GLY A 37 6.65 18.58 20.32
CA GLY A 37 6.89 19.14 18.99
C GLY A 37 7.86 18.33 18.12
N SER A 38 8.33 17.16 18.57
CA SER A 38 9.21 16.29 17.78
C SER A 38 8.57 15.75 16.49
N GLY A 39 7.24 15.77 16.41
CA GLY A 39 6.50 15.49 15.18
C GLY A 39 5.40 14.44 15.36
N LYS A 40 4.94 13.90 14.22
CA LYS A 40 3.89 12.88 14.14
C LYS A 40 4.53 11.50 13.97
N ILE A 41 4.10 10.53 14.77
CA ILE A 41 4.32 9.10 14.49
C ILE A 41 3.19 8.63 13.59
N GLU A 42 3.53 7.97 12.49
CA GLU A 42 2.60 7.61 11.42
C GLU A 42 2.84 6.16 11.00
N LEU A 43 1.86 5.27 11.23
CA LEU A 43 1.97 3.83 10.96
C LEU A 43 1.17 3.38 9.73
N HIS A 44 0.46 4.29 9.03
CA HIS A 44 -0.35 3.92 7.85
C HIS A 44 0.45 3.13 6.79
N SER A 45 1.70 3.50 6.51
CA SER A 45 2.53 2.80 5.52
C SER A 45 2.95 1.39 5.95
N LEU A 46 2.82 1.06 7.23
CA LEU A 46 3.11 -0.26 7.78
C LEU A 46 1.86 -1.16 7.79
N ALA A 47 0.70 -0.63 7.42
CA ALA A 47 -0.56 -1.36 7.40
C ALA A 47 -0.60 -2.31 6.20
N HIS A 48 -0.56 -3.60 6.45
CA HIS A 48 -0.53 -4.63 5.40
C HIS A 48 -1.62 -5.68 5.66
N PRO A 49 -2.90 -5.35 5.38
CA PRO A 49 -4.03 -6.22 5.73
C PRO A 49 -3.99 -7.58 5.02
N ASP A 50 -3.42 -7.63 3.82
CA ASP A 50 -3.27 -8.85 3.03
C ASP A 50 -1.98 -9.62 3.35
N ASN A 51 -0.97 -8.94 3.90
CA ASN A 51 0.33 -9.53 4.24
C ASN A 51 0.83 -9.03 5.61
N PRO A 52 0.17 -9.42 6.71
CA PRO A 52 0.54 -8.97 8.03
C PRO A 52 1.94 -9.45 8.41
N TYR A 53 2.57 -8.75 9.34
CA TYR A 53 3.80 -9.21 9.98
C TYR A 53 3.52 -10.54 10.68
N ARG A 54 4.39 -11.54 10.47
CA ARG A 54 4.28 -12.88 11.07
C ARG A 54 5.52 -13.20 11.89
N ILE A 55 5.30 -13.80 13.06
CA ILE A 55 6.35 -14.37 13.89
C ILE A 55 5.89 -15.75 14.33
N ASP A 56 6.66 -16.77 13.97
CA ASP A 56 6.44 -18.13 14.46
C ASP A 56 7.25 -18.30 15.75
N HIS A 57 6.59 -18.69 16.84
CA HIS A 57 7.25 -18.93 18.11
C HIS A 57 6.52 -20.02 18.90
N ASN A 58 7.26 -21.11 19.19
CA ASN A 58 6.73 -22.37 19.70
C ASN A 58 5.72 -23.00 18.73
N ASN A 59 4.49 -23.26 19.19
CA ASN A 59 3.40 -23.87 18.40
C ASN A 59 2.39 -22.82 17.88
N PHE A 60 2.81 -21.55 17.87
CA PHE A 60 1.96 -20.43 17.52
C PHE A 60 2.59 -19.55 16.45
N THR A 61 1.75 -19.12 15.51
CA THR A 61 2.00 -18.02 14.60
C THR A 61 1.32 -16.77 15.13
N TYR A 62 2.10 -15.73 15.38
CA TYR A 62 1.63 -14.42 15.78
C TYR A 62 1.57 -13.50 14.56
N MET A 63 0.43 -12.85 14.36
CA MET A 63 0.17 -11.97 13.22
C MET A 63 -0.16 -10.56 13.68
N TYR A 64 0.39 -9.56 13.00
CA TYR A 64 0.14 -8.16 13.29
C TYR A 64 0.00 -7.36 12.00
N SER A 65 -1.06 -6.56 11.91
CA SER A 65 -1.19 -5.48 10.93
C SER A 65 -1.58 -4.21 11.69
N PRO A 66 -0.71 -3.18 11.77
CA PRO A 66 -1.13 -1.90 12.34
C PRO A 66 -2.29 -1.36 11.50
N CYS A 67 -3.12 -0.50 12.11
CA CYS A 67 -4.14 0.32 11.45
C CYS A 67 -5.35 -0.36 10.82
N THR A 68 -5.21 -1.59 10.39
CA THR A 68 -6.16 -2.24 9.49
C THR A 68 -6.40 -3.66 9.92
N ALA A 69 -7.63 -4.11 9.66
CA ALA A 69 -8.02 -5.48 9.86
C ALA A 69 -7.28 -6.41 8.89
N MET A 70 -6.75 -7.51 9.39
CA MET A 70 -6.18 -8.57 8.55
C MET A 70 -7.27 -9.29 7.76
N ARG A 71 -7.06 -9.51 6.45
CA ARG A 71 -8.02 -10.22 5.58
C ARG A 71 -7.77 -11.73 5.50
N ASN A 72 -6.52 -12.15 5.67
CA ASN A 72 -6.09 -13.54 5.44
C ASN A 72 -5.96 -14.38 6.72
N ALA A 73 -6.60 -13.96 7.81
CA ALA A 73 -6.57 -14.67 9.08
C ALA A 73 -7.72 -15.70 9.21
N THR A 74 -7.56 -16.69 10.07
CA THR A 74 -8.55 -17.76 10.30
C THR A 74 -9.11 -17.71 11.73
N GLY A 75 -10.22 -18.40 11.98
CA GLY A 75 -10.85 -18.44 13.31
C GLY A 75 -11.37 -17.08 13.81
N GLU A 76 -11.21 -16.79 15.10
CA GLU A 76 -11.60 -15.49 15.72
C GLU A 76 -10.79 -14.31 15.17
N CYS A 77 -9.69 -14.58 14.47
CA CYS A 77 -8.90 -13.55 13.85
C CYS A 77 -9.46 -13.08 12.50
N LYS A 78 -10.55 -13.67 12.01
CA LYS A 78 -11.27 -13.16 10.85
C LYS A 78 -11.93 -11.83 11.20
N ASP A 79 -11.89 -10.91 10.25
CA ASP A 79 -12.63 -9.65 10.22
C ASP A 79 -12.43 -8.76 11.47
N ALA A 80 -11.78 -7.60 11.27
CA ALA A 80 -11.42 -6.57 12.26
C ALA A 80 -10.13 -6.77 13.08
N ALA A 81 -9.53 -7.96 13.13
CA ALA A 81 -8.32 -8.20 13.94
C ALA A 81 -7.09 -7.46 13.41
N SER A 82 -6.43 -6.67 14.26
CA SER A 82 -5.08 -6.12 14.01
C SER A 82 -4.00 -6.98 14.63
N VAL A 83 -4.29 -7.68 15.74
CA VAL A 83 -3.36 -8.59 16.40
C VAL A 83 -4.02 -9.95 16.60
N CYS A 84 -3.32 -11.00 16.18
CA CYS A 84 -3.82 -12.37 16.21
C CYS A 84 -2.75 -13.36 16.66
N GLN A 85 -3.17 -14.40 17.36
CA GLN A 85 -2.40 -15.61 17.62
C GLN A 85 -3.11 -16.79 16.97
N GLN A 86 -2.42 -17.60 16.17
CA GLN A 86 -2.94 -18.83 15.56
C GLN A 86 -2.06 -20.01 15.91
N PHE A 87 -2.64 -21.22 15.95
CA PHE A 87 -1.85 -22.45 16.01
C PHE A 87 -1.30 -22.78 14.62
N ASP A 88 -0.06 -23.28 14.56
CA ASP A 88 0.64 -23.56 13.29
C ASP A 88 -0.07 -24.64 12.44
N GLU A 89 -0.83 -25.54 13.07
CA GLU A 89 -1.57 -26.62 12.40
C GLU A 89 -2.97 -26.20 11.90
N GLY A 90 -3.24 -24.89 11.81
CA GLY A 90 -4.54 -24.38 11.32
C GLY A 90 -5.68 -24.49 12.35
N GLY A 91 -5.32 -24.46 13.64
CA GLY A 91 -6.26 -24.47 14.76
C GLY A 91 -7.01 -23.14 14.97
N ILE A 92 -7.73 -23.04 16.09
CA ILE A 92 -8.49 -21.83 16.46
C ILE A 92 -7.51 -20.67 16.68
N GLY A 93 -7.69 -19.58 15.93
CA GLY A 93 -7.00 -18.32 16.18
C GLY A 93 -7.69 -17.52 17.29
N TYR A 94 -6.91 -16.80 18.09
CA TYR A 94 -7.37 -15.90 19.14
C TYR A 94 -7.09 -14.44 18.75
N ASN A 95 -8.12 -13.60 18.81
CA ASN A 95 -8.01 -12.17 18.54
C ASN A 95 -7.54 -11.43 19.82
N TYR A 96 -6.46 -10.66 19.71
CA TYR A 96 -5.87 -9.86 20.80
C TYR A 96 -6.02 -8.35 20.58
N GLY A 97 -6.85 -7.95 19.62
CA GLY A 97 -7.13 -6.55 19.37
C GLY A 97 -7.66 -6.26 17.97
N THR A 98 -8.65 -5.37 17.90
CA THR A 98 -9.19 -4.88 16.62
C THR A 98 -8.53 -3.58 16.20
N ALA A 99 -8.52 -3.28 14.90
CA ALA A 99 -7.99 -2.02 14.37
C ALA A 99 -8.63 -0.78 15.05
N ASP A 100 -9.95 -0.81 15.26
CA ASP A 100 -10.70 0.29 15.86
C ASP A 100 -10.38 0.49 17.36
N SER A 101 -9.85 -0.53 18.02
CA SER A 101 -9.45 -0.47 19.43
C SER A 101 -8.06 0.16 19.66
N ALA A 102 -7.37 0.54 18.58
CA ALA A 102 -6.03 1.11 18.65
C ALA A 102 -5.97 2.33 19.58
N SER A 103 -5.06 2.31 20.55
CA SER A 103 -4.79 3.43 21.44
C SER A 103 -3.31 3.67 21.65
N PHE A 104 -2.86 4.90 21.38
CA PHE A 104 -1.48 5.33 21.57
C PHE A 104 -1.24 5.91 22.96
N TYR A 105 -0.11 5.56 23.57
CA TYR A 105 0.34 6.18 24.80
C TYR A 105 1.87 6.20 24.89
N PHE A 106 2.42 7.10 25.68
CA PHE A 106 3.86 7.16 25.95
C PHE A 106 4.16 6.47 27.28
N ASP A 107 5.05 5.47 27.28
CA ASP A 107 5.49 4.79 28.50
C ASP A 107 6.72 5.54 29.08
N PRO A 108 6.58 6.20 30.25
CA PRO A 108 7.65 7.01 30.82
C PRO A 108 8.84 6.16 31.29
N ASN A 109 8.65 4.87 31.56
CA ASN A 109 9.71 3.99 32.05
C ASN A 109 10.65 3.57 30.91
N THR A 110 10.06 3.16 29.79
CA THR A 110 10.80 2.71 28.60
C THR A 110 11.16 3.87 27.67
N LYS A 111 10.56 5.04 27.87
CA LYS A 111 10.66 6.23 27.02
C LYS A 111 10.27 5.95 25.56
N GLN A 112 9.28 5.10 25.38
CA GLN A 112 8.81 4.67 24.07
C GLN A 112 7.32 4.96 23.93
N VAL A 113 6.91 5.26 22.71
CA VAL A 113 5.50 5.27 22.36
C VAL A 113 5.06 3.82 22.19
N LYS A 114 3.88 3.49 22.70
CA LYS A 114 3.24 2.20 22.56
C LYS A 114 1.91 2.39 21.87
N ILE A 115 1.53 1.41 21.06
CA ILE A 115 0.16 1.25 20.60
C ILE A 115 -0.41 -0.01 21.25
N SER A 116 -1.61 0.14 21.82
CA SER A 116 -2.37 -0.95 22.41
C SER A 116 -3.60 -1.26 21.57
N TYR A 117 -4.01 -2.52 21.60
CA TYR A 117 -5.26 -2.98 21.04
C TYR A 117 -5.98 -3.86 22.06
N SER A 118 -7.30 -3.91 21.98
CA SER A 118 -8.14 -4.71 22.86
C SER A 118 -9.26 -5.41 22.09
N TYR A 119 -9.59 -6.61 22.54
CA TYR A 119 -10.69 -7.39 22.03
C TYR A 119 -11.46 -7.99 23.21
N PHE A 120 -12.79 -7.81 23.20
CA PHE A 120 -13.67 -8.32 24.26
C PHE A 120 -14.68 -9.31 23.66
N GLU A 121 -14.64 -10.54 24.15
CA GLU A 121 -15.58 -11.58 23.76
C GLU A 121 -15.85 -12.50 24.95
N SER A 122 -17.10 -12.96 25.11
CA SER A 122 -17.45 -13.97 26.12
C SER A 122 -17.00 -13.62 27.56
N ASN A 123 -17.10 -12.35 27.94
CA ASN A 123 -16.68 -11.82 29.25
C ASN A 123 -15.16 -11.92 29.52
N MET A 124 -14.36 -11.96 28.46
CA MET A 124 -12.91 -12.01 28.49
C MET A 124 -12.35 -10.87 27.63
N THR A 125 -11.41 -10.10 28.19
CA THR A 125 -10.67 -9.09 27.43
C THR A 125 -9.28 -9.62 27.14
N ARG A 126 -8.89 -9.63 25.87
CA ARG A 126 -7.50 -9.86 25.44
C ARG A 126 -6.93 -8.54 24.96
N ASN A 127 -5.70 -8.25 25.37
CA ASN A 127 -5.00 -7.03 25.01
C ASN A 127 -3.70 -7.36 24.32
N SER A 128 -3.22 -6.42 23.52
CA SER A 128 -1.87 -6.45 22.97
C SER A 128 -1.24 -5.07 23.08
N ASN A 129 0.07 -5.05 23.34
CA ASN A 129 0.90 -3.87 23.30
C ASN A 129 1.99 -4.06 22.26
N VAL A 130 2.27 -3.01 21.51
CA VAL A 130 3.39 -2.95 20.57
C VAL A 130 4.26 -1.75 20.93
N ASP A 131 5.46 -2.03 21.41
CA ASP A 131 6.50 -1.03 21.67
C ASP A 131 7.00 -0.48 20.32
N LEU A 132 6.83 0.82 20.08
CA LEU A 132 7.29 1.48 18.86
C LEU A 132 8.74 1.96 19.05
N ILE A 133 9.65 1.33 18.33
CA ILE A 133 11.08 1.55 18.45
C ILE A 133 11.54 2.35 17.25
N CYS A 134 11.82 3.62 17.48
CA CYS A 134 12.41 4.49 16.48
C CYS A 134 13.81 3.99 16.09
N ASP A 135 13.97 3.58 14.84
CA ASP A 135 15.27 3.32 14.22
C ASP A 135 15.31 4.01 12.84
N PRO A 136 16.02 5.16 12.72
CA PRO A 136 16.16 5.88 11.46
C PRO A 136 16.85 5.09 10.33
N GLY A 137 17.59 4.03 10.66
CA GLY A 137 18.22 3.13 9.70
C GLY A 137 17.28 2.06 9.16
N GLN A 138 16.16 1.78 9.86
CA GLN A 138 15.20 0.75 9.49
C GLN A 138 14.16 1.28 8.48
N ARG A 139 14.64 1.67 7.29
CA ARG A 139 13.83 2.28 6.22
C ARG A 139 13.18 1.28 5.26
N GLU A 140 13.85 0.17 5.00
CA GLU A 140 13.40 -0.79 3.98
C GLU A 140 12.19 -1.63 4.43
N ARG A 141 12.15 -2.02 5.71
CA ARG A 141 11.09 -2.88 6.25
C ARG A 141 11.02 -2.76 7.76
N ALA A 142 9.83 -2.66 8.35
CA ALA A 142 9.71 -2.74 9.80
C ALA A 142 10.02 -4.16 10.33
N LEU A 143 10.67 -4.24 11.49
CA LEU A 143 10.97 -5.50 12.17
C LEU A 143 10.02 -5.68 13.34
N LEU A 144 9.17 -6.71 13.27
CA LEU A 144 8.37 -7.14 14.40
C LEU A 144 9.17 -8.17 15.21
N GLY A 145 9.20 -8.01 16.53
CA GLY A 145 9.78 -8.95 17.48
C GLY A 145 8.79 -9.31 18.57
N TYR A 146 8.77 -10.58 18.96
CA TYR A 146 7.95 -11.06 20.08
C TYR A 146 8.68 -10.82 21.40
N GLN A 147 8.00 -10.24 22.39
CA GLN A 147 8.56 -10.00 23.72
C GLN A 147 8.00 -10.96 24.78
N GLY A 148 6.77 -11.42 24.59
CA GLY A 148 6.12 -12.35 25.52
C GLY A 148 4.60 -12.32 25.39
N SER A 149 3.96 -13.33 25.98
CA SER A 149 2.50 -13.41 26.08
C SER A 149 2.07 -14.11 27.35
N ASP A 150 1.05 -13.53 27.98
CA ASP A 150 0.17 -14.19 28.95
C ASP A 150 -1.17 -14.51 28.26
N PRO A 151 -2.03 -15.39 28.83
CA PRO A 151 -3.29 -15.79 28.20
C PRO A 151 -4.23 -14.65 27.76
N PHE A 152 -4.05 -13.44 28.32
CA PHE A 152 -4.87 -12.27 28.04
C PHE A 152 -4.06 -11.03 27.62
N LEU A 153 -2.74 -11.15 27.47
CA LEU A 153 -1.87 -10.04 27.13
C LEU A 153 -0.74 -10.47 26.21
N MET A 154 -0.56 -9.77 25.10
CA MET A 154 0.58 -9.96 24.21
C MET A 154 1.45 -8.71 24.15
N ASN A 155 2.76 -8.89 24.10
CA ASN A 155 3.70 -7.79 23.94
C ASN A 155 4.62 -8.04 22.76
N PHE A 156 4.72 -7.04 21.90
CA PHE A 156 5.60 -7.01 20.73
C PHE A 156 6.48 -5.78 20.74
N LYS A 157 7.51 -5.84 19.92
CA LYS A 157 8.41 -4.74 19.58
C LYS A 157 8.33 -4.50 18.08
N LEU A 158 7.98 -3.30 17.63
CA LEU A 158 8.01 -2.90 16.22
C LEU A 158 9.14 -1.87 16.02
N THR A 159 10.21 -2.28 15.35
CA THR A 159 11.34 -1.40 15.02
C THR A 159 11.19 -0.89 13.60
N SER A 160 11.10 0.43 13.43
CA SER A 160 10.87 1.06 12.14
C SER A 160 11.26 2.53 12.16
N VAL A 161 11.64 3.07 11.00
CA VAL A 161 11.72 4.53 10.81
C VAL A 161 10.37 5.22 11.08
N CYS A 162 9.26 4.51 10.89
CA CYS A 162 7.91 5.04 11.09
C CYS A 162 7.50 5.18 12.56
N ALA A 163 8.21 4.50 13.46
CA ALA A 163 8.09 4.70 14.90
C ALA A 163 8.81 5.98 15.38
N CYS A 164 9.63 6.61 14.53
CA CYS A 164 10.25 7.90 14.83
C CYS A 164 9.24 9.03 14.58
N PRO A 165 9.11 10.03 15.49
CA PRO A 165 8.38 11.26 15.21
C PRO A 165 8.92 11.92 13.93
N GLY A 166 8.03 12.12 12.94
CA GLY A 166 8.37 12.64 11.62
C GLY A 166 9.14 11.67 10.71
N GLY A 167 9.51 10.47 11.18
CA GLY A 167 10.35 9.53 10.42
C GLY A 167 9.61 8.86 9.27
N CYS A 168 8.34 8.52 9.47
CA CYS A 168 7.48 8.02 8.38
C CYS A 168 6.98 9.11 7.44
N MET A 169 7.24 10.39 7.75
CA MET A 169 6.96 11.51 6.84
C MET A 169 8.04 11.64 5.76
N ALA A 170 8.78 10.56 5.46
CA ALA A 170 9.45 10.47 4.17
C ALA A 170 8.42 10.81 3.09
N PRO A 171 8.76 11.65 2.09
CA PRO A 171 7.82 12.05 1.06
C PRO A 171 7.13 10.79 0.53
N ALA A 172 5.80 10.85 0.37
CA ALA A 172 4.99 9.75 -0.18
C ALA A 172 5.80 9.09 -1.28
N VAL A 173 6.05 7.78 -1.16
CA VAL A 173 6.96 7.09 -2.08
C VAL A 173 6.46 7.38 -3.49
N THR A 174 7.25 8.12 -4.26
CA THR A 174 6.91 8.48 -5.62
C THR A 174 7.63 7.54 -6.57
N CYS A 175 7.02 7.30 -7.72
CA CYS A 175 7.70 6.64 -8.82
C CYS A 175 7.96 7.66 -9.91
N THR A 176 9.24 7.93 -10.19
CA THR A 176 9.62 8.85 -11.27
C THR A 176 9.75 8.05 -12.56
N MET A 177 8.87 8.27 -13.53
CA MET A 177 8.92 7.58 -14.83
C MET A 177 10.25 7.87 -15.53
N LYS A 178 10.98 6.81 -15.91
CA LYS A 178 12.17 6.87 -16.76
C LYS A 178 11.82 6.76 -18.24
N ASP A 179 10.86 5.91 -18.54
CA ASP A 179 10.29 5.68 -19.87
C ASP A 179 8.79 5.32 -19.73
N SER A 180 8.14 4.80 -20.77
CA SER A 180 6.72 4.43 -20.69
C SER A 180 6.41 3.28 -19.72
N CYS A 181 7.42 2.54 -19.27
CA CYS A 181 7.27 1.27 -18.58
C CYS A 181 8.13 1.04 -17.36
N THR A 182 9.05 1.96 -17.10
CA THR A 182 9.98 1.89 -15.98
C THR A 182 9.82 3.14 -15.16
N CYS A 183 9.70 2.99 -13.86
CA CYS A 183 9.75 4.11 -12.94
C CYS A 183 10.63 3.77 -11.75
N ASP A 184 11.45 4.74 -11.35
CA ASP A 184 12.35 4.62 -10.20
C ASP A 184 11.60 5.05 -8.94
N MET A 185 11.64 4.19 -7.92
CA MET A 185 11.05 4.48 -6.63
C MET A 185 11.94 5.46 -5.85
N SER A 186 11.33 6.50 -5.27
CA SER A 186 12.04 7.53 -4.51
C SER A 186 12.65 7.01 -3.19
N ASP A 187 12.19 5.87 -2.70
CA ASP A 187 12.67 5.21 -1.49
C ASP A 187 13.90 4.32 -1.71
N GLY A 188 14.34 4.14 -2.96
CA GLY A 188 15.49 3.32 -3.32
C GLY A 188 15.22 1.82 -3.37
N THR A 189 13.97 1.37 -3.20
CA THR A 189 13.58 -0.07 -3.30
C THR A 189 13.81 -0.66 -4.68
N GLY A 190 14.08 0.17 -5.68
CA GLY A 190 14.44 -0.21 -7.03
C GLY A 190 13.53 0.45 -8.06
N ALA A 191 13.45 -0.14 -9.24
CA ALA A 191 12.54 0.29 -10.29
C ALA A 191 11.36 -0.68 -10.42
N ILE A 192 10.16 -0.15 -10.60
CA ILE A 192 9.06 -0.92 -11.18
C ILE A 192 9.33 -0.98 -12.69
N ASN A 193 9.29 -2.17 -13.27
CA ASN A 193 9.67 -2.38 -14.66
C ASN A 193 8.67 -3.33 -15.35
N LEU A 194 7.83 -2.76 -16.20
CA LEU A 194 6.79 -3.46 -16.94
C LEU A 194 7.25 -3.92 -18.34
N HIS A 195 8.50 -3.66 -18.76
CA HIS A 195 9.04 -4.15 -20.04
C HIS A 195 8.87 -5.66 -20.26
N PRO A 196 9.00 -6.53 -19.22
CA PRO A 196 8.74 -7.96 -19.40
C PRO A 196 7.29 -8.29 -19.79
N LEU A 197 6.34 -7.41 -19.48
CA LEU A 197 4.92 -7.55 -19.81
C LEU A 197 4.58 -6.96 -21.19
N ASP A 198 5.51 -6.23 -21.82
CA ASP A 198 5.28 -5.64 -23.14
C ASP A 198 5.11 -6.70 -24.22
N ASN A 199 3.93 -6.71 -24.83
CA ASN A 199 3.62 -7.58 -25.94
C ASN A 199 2.44 -7.01 -26.78
N PRO A 200 2.70 -6.08 -27.72
CA PRO A 200 1.63 -5.45 -28.50
C PRO A 200 0.86 -6.45 -29.39
N TRP A 201 1.38 -7.67 -29.59
CA TRP A 201 0.74 -8.72 -30.38
C TRP A 201 -0.12 -9.69 -29.56
N ALA A 202 0.08 -9.70 -28.24
CA ALA A 202 -0.78 -10.41 -27.30
C ALA A 202 -0.96 -9.53 -26.06
N PRO A 203 -1.67 -8.39 -26.20
CA PRO A 203 -1.90 -7.49 -25.08
C PRO A 203 -2.68 -8.20 -23.97
N LEU A 204 -2.50 -7.72 -22.75
CA LEU A 204 -3.32 -8.14 -21.61
C LEU A 204 -4.79 -7.85 -21.93
N ARG A 205 -5.69 -8.74 -21.53
CA ARG A 205 -7.11 -8.62 -21.85
C ARG A 205 -8.00 -8.95 -20.66
N SER A 206 -9.08 -8.20 -20.51
CA SER A 206 -10.13 -8.45 -19.53
C SER A 206 -11.48 -8.12 -20.15
N SER A 207 -12.50 -8.92 -19.87
CA SER A 207 -13.88 -8.59 -20.21
C SER A 207 -14.60 -8.04 -18.98
N HIS A 208 -15.48 -7.06 -19.18
CA HIS A 208 -16.28 -6.47 -18.12
C HIS A 208 -17.67 -6.14 -18.67
N LEU A 209 -18.70 -6.63 -17.97
CA LEU A 209 -20.09 -6.34 -18.28
C LEU A 209 -20.39 -4.90 -17.87
N GLY A 210 -20.73 -4.04 -18.83
CA GLY A 210 -21.22 -2.69 -18.55
C GLY A 210 -22.71 -2.75 -18.21
N PRO A 211 -23.12 -2.71 -16.92
CA PRO A 211 -24.49 -2.98 -16.53
C PRO A 211 -25.48 -1.96 -17.08
N GLU A 212 -25.07 -0.71 -17.27
CA GLU A 212 -25.93 0.36 -17.80
C GLU A 212 -26.32 0.14 -19.26
N LEU A 213 -25.46 -0.52 -20.05
CA LEU A 213 -25.69 -0.78 -21.46
C LEU A 213 -26.15 -2.22 -21.71
N GLY A 214 -26.03 -3.11 -20.71
CA GLY A 214 -26.32 -4.54 -20.86
C GLY A 214 -25.41 -5.23 -21.87
N ARG A 215 -24.20 -4.70 -22.09
CA ARG A 215 -23.23 -5.19 -23.08
C ARG A 215 -21.92 -5.58 -22.44
N ASN A 216 -21.27 -6.59 -23.01
CA ASN A 216 -19.93 -6.99 -22.58
C ASN A 216 -18.86 -6.26 -23.39
N PHE A 217 -17.99 -5.52 -22.69
CA PHE A 217 -16.84 -4.88 -23.30
C PHE A 217 -15.58 -5.67 -23.01
N THR A 218 -14.70 -5.79 -24.02
CA THR A 218 -13.35 -6.34 -23.84
C THR A 218 -12.34 -5.21 -23.88
N TYR A 219 -11.48 -5.16 -22.86
CA TYR A 219 -10.42 -4.17 -22.72
C TYR A 219 -9.10 -4.85 -22.99
N TYR A 220 -8.32 -4.26 -23.89
CA TYR A 220 -6.96 -4.69 -24.21
C TYR A 220 -5.98 -3.64 -23.68
N TYR A 221 -4.90 -4.07 -23.02
CA TYR A 221 -3.90 -3.18 -22.44
C TYR A 221 -2.49 -3.68 -22.72
N ASN A 222 -1.61 -2.75 -23.08
CA ASN A 222 -0.19 -3.00 -23.23
C ASN A 222 0.59 -1.81 -22.63
N PRO A 223 1.47 -2.04 -21.63
CA PRO A 223 2.02 -0.95 -20.83
C PRO A 223 3.07 -0.10 -21.55
N CYS A 224 3.85 -0.69 -22.48
CA CYS A 224 5.06 -0.02 -23.01
C CYS A 224 4.96 0.39 -24.47
N SER A 225 4.44 -0.52 -25.30
CA SER A 225 4.26 -0.32 -26.73
C SER A 225 2.79 -0.07 -27.06
N GLY A 226 2.50 0.74 -28.08
CA GLY A 226 1.14 0.96 -28.53
C GLY A 226 0.52 -0.29 -29.16
N ILE A 227 -0.77 -0.48 -28.93
CA ILE A 227 -1.62 -1.45 -29.61
C ILE A 227 -2.20 -0.79 -30.85
N THR A 228 -2.21 -1.52 -31.96
CA THR A 228 -2.87 -1.10 -33.20
C THR A 228 -3.75 -2.24 -33.72
N PHE A 229 -5.04 -1.95 -33.88
CA PHE A 229 -5.98 -2.83 -34.58
C PHE A 229 -6.19 -2.30 -36.00
N ALA A 230 -6.00 -3.15 -37.01
CA ALA A 230 -6.11 -2.76 -38.40
C ALA A 230 -7.54 -2.28 -38.73
N ASN A 231 -7.65 -1.15 -39.42
CA ASN A 231 -8.92 -0.53 -39.83
C ASN A 231 -9.83 -0.13 -38.66
N THR A 232 -9.28 0.20 -37.48
CA THR A 232 -10.04 0.73 -36.34
C THR A 232 -9.42 2.03 -35.82
N PRO A 233 -10.15 2.82 -35.01
CA PRO A 233 -9.61 3.99 -34.32
C PRO A 233 -8.47 3.69 -33.33
N CYS A 234 -8.35 2.44 -32.85
CA CYS A 234 -7.29 2.06 -31.93
C CYS A 234 -5.96 1.89 -32.68
N SER A 235 -5.22 2.98 -32.84
CA SER A 235 -3.92 3.03 -33.49
C SER A 235 -2.87 3.65 -32.56
N ASN A 236 -1.88 2.85 -32.18
CA ASN A 236 -0.79 3.25 -31.29
C ASN A 236 -1.26 3.81 -29.93
N VAL A 237 -2.15 3.07 -29.27
CA VAL A 237 -2.74 3.42 -27.95
C VAL A 237 -2.32 2.44 -26.87
N SER A 238 -2.25 2.85 -25.61
CA SER A 238 -1.90 1.91 -24.53
C SER A 238 -3.03 0.91 -24.25
N SER A 239 -4.28 1.36 -24.39
CA SER A 239 -5.45 0.53 -24.18
C SER A 239 -6.53 0.77 -25.23
N CYS A 240 -7.37 -0.24 -25.44
CA CYS A 240 -8.49 -0.19 -26.37
C CYS A 240 -9.67 -0.97 -25.80
N GLN A 241 -10.83 -0.33 -25.70
CA GLN A 241 -12.10 -0.97 -25.37
C GLN A 241 -12.79 -1.41 -26.66
N VAL A 242 -13.36 -2.61 -26.65
CA VAL A 242 -14.02 -3.22 -27.80
C VAL A 242 -15.43 -3.69 -27.40
N ASP A 243 -16.44 -3.16 -28.07
CA ASP A 243 -17.80 -3.70 -28.07
C ASP A 243 -17.87 -4.76 -29.17
N ALA A 244 -17.67 -6.02 -28.78
CA ALA A 244 -17.68 -7.14 -29.71
C ALA A 244 -19.11 -7.57 -30.10
N GLU A 245 -20.12 -7.13 -29.35
CA GLU A 245 -21.54 -7.44 -29.57
C GLU A 245 -22.20 -6.45 -30.54
N ALA A 246 -21.63 -5.25 -30.69
CA ALA A 246 -22.07 -4.29 -31.70
C ALA A 246 -21.82 -4.81 -33.14
N THR A 247 -22.74 -4.44 -34.05
CA THR A 247 -22.62 -4.72 -35.50
C THR A 247 -22.73 -3.41 -36.29
N PRO A 248 -21.62 -2.89 -36.86
CA PRO A 248 -20.25 -3.41 -36.77
C PRO A 248 -19.65 -3.28 -35.36
N GLN A 249 -18.57 -4.02 -35.09
CA GLN A 249 -17.82 -3.90 -33.83
C GLN A 249 -17.36 -2.46 -33.62
N ILE A 250 -17.45 -1.98 -32.39
CA ILE A 250 -17.07 -0.61 -32.05
C ILE A 250 -15.82 -0.64 -31.17
N PHE A 251 -14.88 0.26 -31.46
CA PHE A 251 -13.60 0.37 -30.79
C PHE A 251 -13.46 1.77 -30.20
N TYR A 252 -12.96 1.85 -28.97
CA TYR A 252 -12.70 3.10 -28.28
C TYR A 252 -11.23 3.13 -27.83
N PRO A 253 -10.40 4.02 -28.40
CA PRO A 253 -9.01 4.16 -27.99
C PRO A 253 -8.93 4.79 -26.60
N LEU A 254 -8.13 4.19 -25.73
CA LEU A 254 -7.94 4.62 -24.36
C LEU A 254 -6.47 5.00 -24.16
N GLY A 255 -6.23 6.30 -24.04
CA GLY A 255 -4.94 6.89 -23.68
C GLY A 255 -3.79 6.69 -24.69
N HIS A 256 -2.80 7.57 -24.59
CA HIS A 256 -1.51 7.42 -25.25
C HIS A 256 -0.67 6.29 -24.63
N VAL A 257 0.41 5.91 -25.32
CA VAL A 257 1.28 4.80 -24.91
C VAL A 257 2.02 5.07 -23.60
N ALA A 258 2.39 6.32 -23.34
CA ALA A 258 3.11 6.69 -22.12
C ALA A 258 2.12 7.20 -21.06
N PRO A 259 2.25 6.75 -19.79
CA PRO A 259 1.51 7.35 -18.71
C PRO A 259 2.02 8.77 -18.42
N ALA A 260 1.27 9.53 -17.64
CA ALA A 260 1.72 10.78 -17.07
C ALA A 260 3.01 10.58 -16.25
N SER A 261 3.87 11.59 -16.23
CA SER A 261 5.14 11.56 -15.48
C SER A 261 4.94 11.48 -13.96
N GLU A 262 3.79 11.95 -13.48
CA GLU A 262 3.40 11.89 -12.07
C GLU A 262 2.66 10.58 -11.79
N VAL A 263 3.36 9.64 -11.15
CA VAL A 263 2.75 8.43 -10.59
C VAL A 263 2.25 8.75 -9.19
N VAL A 264 0.99 8.43 -8.92
CA VAL A 264 0.38 8.61 -7.60
C VAL A 264 0.21 7.26 -6.91
N THR A 265 0.11 7.25 -5.60
CA THR A 265 -0.30 6.07 -4.84
C THR A 265 -1.81 6.13 -4.56
N ASP A 266 -2.49 4.99 -4.58
CA ASP A 266 -3.87 4.89 -4.07
C ASP A 266 -3.90 4.89 -2.52
N MET A 267 -5.08 4.70 -1.93
CA MET A 267 -5.26 4.70 -0.46
C MET A 267 -4.63 3.47 0.19
N GLU A 268 -4.46 2.40 -0.58
CA GLU A 268 -3.84 1.13 -0.20
C GLU A 268 -2.32 1.12 -0.43
N GLY A 269 -1.75 2.21 -0.96
CA GLY A 269 -0.32 2.36 -1.23
C GLY A 269 0.15 1.76 -2.55
N ASN A 270 -0.75 1.28 -3.41
CA ASN A 270 -0.40 0.79 -4.74
C ASN A 270 -0.07 1.93 -5.69
N MET A 271 0.87 1.71 -6.61
CA MET A 271 1.19 2.69 -7.65
C MET A 271 0.10 2.75 -8.71
N VAL A 272 -0.25 3.97 -9.14
CA VAL A 272 -1.28 4.21 -10.15
C VAL A 272 -0.65 4.92 -11.35
N LEU A 273 -0.64 4.22 -12.48
CA LEU A 273 -0.25 4.79 -13.78
C LEU A 273 -1.46 5.45 -14.43
N LYS A 274 -1.35 6.74 -14.75
CA LYS A 274 -2.43 7.52 -15.37
C LYS A 274 -2.18 7.69 -16.85
N TYR A 275 -3.11 7.25 -17.68
CA TYR A 275 -3.02 7.36 -19.13
C TYR A 275 -4.07 8.32 -19.66
N THR A 276 -3.63 9.33 -20.41
CA THR A 276 -4.50 10.39 -20.95
C THR A 276 -4.36 10.48 -22.46
N GLY A 277 -5.22 11.28 -23.11
CA GLY A 277 -5.14 11.52 -24.56
C GLY A 277 -5.81 10.48 -25.44
N GLY A 278 -6.77 9.72 -24.90
CA GLY A 278 -7.71 8.95 -25.72
C GLY A 278 -8.74 9.85 -26.42
N ASP A 279 -9.44 9.30 -27.40
CA ASP A 279 -10.47 10.03 -28.15
C ASP A 279 -11.57 10.53 -27.22
N ASP A 280 -12.15 11.70 -27.53
CA ASP A 280 -13.15 12.40 -26.73
C ASP A 280 -12.72 12.70 -25.27
N GLY A 281 -11.42 12.75 -25.02
CA GLY A 281 -10.87 12.97 -23.67
C GLY A 281 -10.88 11.72 -22.80
N ARG A 282 -11.00 10.52 -23.39
CA ARG A 282 -10.91 9.25 -22.66
C ARG A 282 -9.55 9.10 -21.98
N GLN A 283 -9.59 8.68 -20.73
CA GLN A 283 -8.42 8.45 -19.89
C GLN A 283 -8.66 7.25 -19.00
N PHE A 284 -7.60 6.61 -18.53
CA PHE A 284 -7.71 5.47 -17.64
C PHE A 284 -6.55 5.38 -16.66
N ASP A 285 -6.86 4.77 -15.52
CA ASP A 285 -5.86 4.47 -14.49
C ASP A 285 -5.60 2.97 -14.43
N VAL A 286 -4.33 2.60 -14.30
CA VAL A 286 -3.89 1.24 -14.01
C VAL A 286 -3.28 1.20 -12.62
N ILE A 287 -3.95 0.50 -11.71
CA ILE A 287 -3.48 0.26 -10.35
C ILE A 287 -2.56 -0.97 -10.37
N LEU A 288 -1.30 -0.78 -9.99
CA LEU A 288 -0.26 -1.79 -9.96
C LEU A 288 -0.26 -2.51 -8.61
N ILE A 289 -0.70 -3.77 -8.59
CA ILE A 289 -0.74 -4.59 -7.39
C ILE A 289 0.51 -5.47 -7.38
N CYS A 290 1.42 -5.20 -6.44
CA CYS A 290 2.62 -6.00 -6.27
C CYS A 290 2.27 -7.37 -5.66
N ASP A 291 2.61 -8.44 -6.39
CA ASP A 291 2.59 -9.81 -5.89
C ASP A 291 3.85 -10.54 -6.41
N ALA A 292 4.80 -10.80 -5.52
CA ALA A 292 6.10 -11.37 -5.85
C ALA A 292 6.02 -12.80 -6.45
N ASP A 293 4.94 -13.51 -6.14
CA ASP A 293 4.70 -14.90 -6.53
C ASP A 293 3.81 -14.99 -7.80
N GLN A 294 3.26 -13.85 -8.24
CA GLN A 294 2.45 -13.75 -9.46
C GLN A 294 3.34 -13.81 -10.73
N HIS A 295 3.70 -15.03 -11.14
CA HIS A 295 4.50 -15.29 -12.34
C HIS A 295 3.78 -15.02 -13.66
N VAL A 296 2.45 -15.12 -13.68
CA VAL A 296 1.60 -14.78 -14.84
C VAL A 296 0.79 -13.55 -14.48
N PRO A 297 0.89 -12.43 -15.20
CA PRO A 297 0.16 -11.22 -14.84
C PRO A 297 -1.35 -11.45 -14.89
N GLU A 298 -2.05 -10.94 -13.89
CA GLU A 298 -3.51 -10.88 -13.85
C GLU A 298 -3.92 -9.43 -14.13
N PHE A 299 -4.74 -9.25 -15.17
CA PHE A 299 -5.23 -7.95 -15.60
C PHE A 299 -6.75 -7.94 -15.55
N THR A 300 -7.31 -6.96 -14.84
CA THR A 300 -8.75 -6.85 -14.61
C THR A 300 -9.22 -5.45 -14.96
N ALA A 301 -10.21 -5.35 -15.84
CA ALA A 301 -10.88 -4.10 -16.15
C ALA A 301 -12.10 -3.92 -15.22
N LEU A 302 -12.14 -2.81 -14.50
CA LEU A 302 -13.32 -2.39 -13.72
C LEU A 302 -14.33 -1.62 -14.57
N GLY A 303 -13.98 -1.36 -15.84
CA GLY A 303 -14.82 -0.64 -16.78
C GLY A 303 -14.77 0.88 -16.62
N GLU A 304 -15.79 1.53 -17.18
CA GLU A 304 -16.00 2.98 -17.10
C GLU A 304 -16.61 3.32 -15.73
N VAL A 305 -15.82 3.93 -14.85
CA VAL A 305 -16.29 4.25 -13.49
C VAL A 305 -16.97 5.62 -13.44
N THR A 306 -16.58 6.52 -14.34
CA THR A 306 -17.26 7.77 -14.64
C THR A 306 -17.11 8.05 -16.14
N ARG A 307 -17.95 8.93 -16.69
CA ARG A 307 -17.95 9.21 -18.13
C ARG A 307 -16.54 9.51 -18.65
N HIS A 308 -16.08 8.73 -19.62
CA HIS A 308 -14.75 8.78 -20.25
C HIS A 308 -13.55 8.49 -19.33
N TYR A 309 -13.78 7.95 -18.13
CA TYR A 309 -12.71 7.57 -17.21
C TYR A 309 -12.85 6.12 -16.75
N TYR A 310 -11.80 5.34 -17.00
CA TYR A 310 -11.78 3.90 -16.79
C TYR A 310 -10.80 3.54 -15.69
N LYS A 311 -11.08 2.47 -14.95
CA LYS A 311 -10.14 1.90 -13.98
C LYS A 311 -9.82 0.46 -14.31
N MET A 312 -8.54 0.11 -14.15
CA MET A 312 -8.01 -1.22 -14.40
C MET A 312 -7.02 -1.57 -13.30
N THR A 313 -6.84 -2.86 -13.03
CA THR A 313 -5.82 -3.36 -12.11
C THR A 313 -4.87 -4.29 -12.86
N LEU A 314 -3.59 -4.22 -12.50
CA LEU A 314 -2.56 -5.13 -12.98
C LEU A 314 -1.84 -5.72 -11.77
N LYS A 315 -2.16 -6.98 -11.46
CA LYS A 315 -1.48 -7.75 -10.43
C LYS A 315 -0.35 -8.55 -11.06
N SER A 316 0.88 -8.29 -10.64
CA SER A 316 2.06 -8.88 -11.25
C SER A 316 3.28 -8.79 -10.36
N ARG A 317 4.21 -9.75 -10.50
CA ARG A 317 5.56 -9.65 -9.95
C ARG A 317 6.29 -8.40 -10.45
N CYS A 318 6.01 -7.94 -11.66
CA CYS A 318 6.65 -6.75 -12.23
C CYS A 318 6.09 -5.43 -11.73
N ALA A 319 4.96 -5.45 -11.01
CA ALA A 319 4.49 -4.30 -10.25
C ALA A 319 5.30 -4.09 -8.95
N CYS A 320 6.12 -5.07 -8.54
CA CYS A 320 6.98 -4.95 -7.39
C CYS A 320 8.33 -4.31 -7.76
N PRO A 321 8.78 -3.28 -7.02
CA PRO A 321 10.10 -2.67 -7.21
C PRO A 321 11.24 -3.70 -7.20
N GLY A 322 12.14 -3.59 -8.18
CA GLY A 322 13.38 -4.39 -8.25
C GLY A 322 13.20 -5.87 -8.62
N LEU A 323 11.97 -6.39 -8.68
CA LEU A 323 11.74 -7.82 -8.93
C LEU A 323 11.76 -8.21 -10.41
N CYS A 324 11.52 -7.27 -11.32
CA CYS A 324 11.57 -7.50 -12.76
C CYS A 324 12.76 -6.77 -13.40
N LYS A 325 13.65 -7.55 -14.03
CA LYS A 325 14.74 -7.03 -14.85
C LYS A 325 14.29 -6.98 -16.31
N ASP A 326 14.72 -5.97 -17.05
CA ASP A 326 14.53 -5.99 -18.50
C ASP A 326 15.41 -7.11 -19.07
N ASP A 327 14.80 -8.00 -19.85
CA ASP A 327 15.50 -9.00 -20.64
C ASP A 327 15.07 -8.81 -22.10
N PRO A 328 15.81 -7.97 -22.85
CA PRO A 328 15.54 -7.72 -24.26
C PRO A 328 15.58 -9.00 -25.11
N VAL A 329 16.39 -9.99 -24.71
CA VAL A 329 16.53 -11.27 -25.43
C VAL A 329 15.26 -12.10 -25.24
N ALA A 330 14.77 -12.22 -24.00
CA ALA A 330 13.51 -12.90 -23.71
C ALA A 330 12.32 -12.22 -24.42
N ARG A 331 12.29 -10.89 -24.46
CA ARG A 331 11.25 -10.13 -25.19
C ARG A 331 11.29 -10.44 -26.69
N LYS A 332 12.48 -10.40 -27.31
CA LYS A 332 12.65 -10.76 -28.74
C LYS A 332 12.25 -12.20 -29.02
N ALA A 333 12.58 -13.13 -28.13
CA ALA A 333 12.20 -14.54 -28.27
C ALA A 333 10.67 -14.73 -28.24
N ARG A 334 9.96 -14.02 -27.34
CA ARG A 334 8.48 -14.04 -27.30
C ARG A 334 7.87 -13.53 -28.61
N TYR A 335 8.39 -12.43 -29.16
CA TYR A 335 7.96 -11.91 -30.47
C TYR A 335 8.15 -12.93 -31.59
N LEU A 336 9.33 -13.54 -31.70
CA LEU A 336 9.62 -14.52 -32.75
C LEU A 336 8.72 -15.75 -32.64
N LYS A 337 8.47 -16.22 -31.41
CA LYS A 337 7.55 -17.34 -31.16
C LYS A 337 6.13 -17.02 -31.63
N TRP A 338 5.60 -15.84 -31.27
CA TRP A 338 4.28 -15.41 -31.72
C TRP A 338 4.19 -15.29 -33.25
N LYS A 339 5.22 -14.70 -33.89
CA LYS A 339 5.29 -14.54 -35.35
C LYS A 339 5.27 -15.90 -36.05
N SER A 340 5.92 -16.91 -35.48
CA SER A 340 5.94 -18.27 -36.04
C SER A 340 4.60 -18.99 -35.96
N SER A 341 3.75 -18.67 -34.97
CA SER A 341 2.44 -19.29 -34.79
C SER A 341 1.31 -18.59 -35.54
N HIS A 342 1.57 -17.42 -36.15
CA HIS A 342 0.61 -16.63 -36.92
C HIS A 342 1.24 -16.18 -38.25
N PRO A 343 1.56 -17.11 -39.17
CA PRO A 343 2.00 -16.75 -40.52
C PRO A 343 0.88 -15.94 -41.19
N GLY A 344 1.23 -14.72 -41.63
CA GLY A 344 0.29 -13.76 -42.21
C GLY A 344 -0.23 -14.15 -43.58
#